data_AF-A0A4Y8XXI0-F1
#
_entry.id   AF-A0A4Y8XXI0-F1
#
_cell.length_a   1.000
_cell.length_b   1.000
_cell.length_c   1.000
_cell.angle_alpha   90.00
_cell.angle_beta   90.00
_cell.angle_gamma   90.00
#
_symmetry.space_group_name_H-M   'P 1'
#
loop_
_entity.id
_entity.type
_entity.pdbx_description
1 polymer ?
#
loop_
_entity_poly.entity_id
_entity_poly.type
_entity_poly.pdbx_seq_one_letter_code
_entity_poly.pdbx_strand_id
1 'polypeptide(L)' 'MATAMNDWGRRVSLHLANQDRQVLIVVLSRWAGLAVTDQRVLPAVAALGATSCGADTAQDGRRLWAVLDL' A
#
# COMPACT_ATOMS: atom_id res chain seq x y z
N MET A 1 16.26 8.14 -27.67
CA MET A 1 14.79 8.18 -27.53
C MET A 1 14.40 7.01 -26.63
N ALA A 2 14.30 7.24 -25.31
CA ALA A 2 13.98 6.20 -24.35
C ALA A 2 12.46 6.01 -24.35
N THR A 3 12.01 4.83 -24.77
CA THR A 3 10.61 4.44 -24.72
C THR A 3 10.16 4.36 -23.27
N ALA A 4 9.00 4.96 -22.96
CA ALA A 4 8.35 4.99 -21.64
C ALA A 4 7.88 3.61 -21.12
N MET A 5 8.52 2.53 -21.57
CA MET A 5 8.18 1.14 -21.27
C MET A 5 8.97 0.58 -20.08
N ASN A 6 10.10 1.18 -19.71
CA ASN A 6 10.86 0.75 -18.53
C ASN A 6 10.17 1.16 -17.19
N ASP A 7 9.34 2.21 -17.18
CA ASP A 7 8.57 2.61 -15.99
C ASP A 7 7.28 1.80 -15.79
N TRP A 8 6.85 1.00 -16.79
CA TRP A 8 5.71 0.09 -16.66
C TRP A 8 5.92 -1.01 -15.60
N GLY A 9 7.17 -1.28 -15.20
CA GLY A 9 7.51 -2.24 -14.14
C GLY A 9 7.44 -1.67 -12.72
N ARG A 10 7.41 -0.35 -12.54
CA ARG A 10 7.38 0.35 -11.24
C ARG A 10 6.01 0.93 -10.95
N ARG A 11 4.98 0.09 -10.99
CA ARG A 11 3.60 0.51 -10.76
C ARG A 11 3.19 0.26 -9.32
N VAL A 12 2.90 1.35 -8.63
CA VAL A 12 2.13 1.35 -7.38
C VAL A 12 0.68 1.70 -7.74
N SER A 13 -0.28 0.89 -7.30
CA SER A 13 -1.70 1.22 -7.39
C SER A 13 -2.28 1.49 -6.00
N LEU A 14 -3.20 2.44 -5.93
CA LEU A 14 -3.96 2.80 -4.74
C LEU A 14 -5.41 2.37 -4.93
N HIS A 15 -5.93 1.60 -3.99
CA HIS A 15 -7.34 1.20 -3.95
C HIS A 15 -7.97 1.79 -2.68
N LEU A 16 -9.13 2.38 -2.85
CA LEU A 16 -9.91 2.98 -1.78
C LEU A 16 -11.28 2.32 -1.74
N ALA A 17 -11.69 1.92 -0.54
CA ALA A 17 -13.05 1.46 -0.27
C ALA A 17 -13.52 2.14 1.01
N ASN A 18 -14.82 2.37 1.14
CA ASN A 18 -15.43 2.81 2.39
C ASN A 18 -16.57 1.87 2.77
N GLN A 19 -16.77 1.70 4.06
CA GLN A 19 -17.91 1.01 4.64
C GLN A 19 -18.06 1.42 6.10
N ASP A 20 -19.28 1.58 6.60
CA ASP A 20 -19.56 1.76 8.03
C ASP A 20 -18.74 2.86 8.74
N ARG A 21 -18.59 4.02 8.09
CA ARG A 21 -17.74 5.16 8.55
C ARG A 21 -16.25 4.83 8.67
N GLN A 22 -15.80 3.83 7.93
CA GLN A 22 -14.39 3.50 7.82
C GLN A 22 -13.96 3.58 6.37
N VAL A 23 -12.68 3.91 6.17
CA VAL A 23 -12.02 3.85 4.86
C VAL A 23 -10.91 2.81 4.93
N LEU A 24 -10.93 1.90 3.97
CA LEU A 24 -9.82 1.01 3.67
C LEU A 24 -8.98 1.63 2.55
N ILE A 25 -7.71 1.85 2.86
CA ILE A 25 -6.69 2.27 1.90
C ILE A 25 -5.77 1.08 1.64
N VAL A 26 -5.61 0.68 0.38
CA VAL A 26 -4.66 -0.38 -0.02
C VAL A 26 -3.70 0.15 -1.07
N VAL A 27 -2.41 0.02 -0.79
CA VAL A 27 -1.32 0.34 -1.71
C VAL A 27 -0.71 -0.98 -2.16
N LEU A 28 -0.84 -1.30 -3.45
CA LEU A 28 -0.23 -2.49 -4.07
C LEU A 28 0.98 -2.06 -4.88
N SER A 29 2.12 -2.71 -4.67
CA SER A 29 3.28 -2.59 -5.54
C SER A 29 3.66 -3.93 -6.13
N ARG A 30 3.80 -3.93 -7.46
CA ARG A 30 4.29 -5.09 -8.22
C ARG A 30 5.81 -5.26 -8.13
N TRP A 31 6.49 -4.35 -7.43
CA TRP A 31 7.93 -4.39 -7.24
C TRP A 31 8.30 -5.05 -5.91
N ALA A 32 9.15 -6.08 -5.97
CA ALA A 32 9.65 -6.79 -4.80
C ALA A 32 10.46 -5.91 -3.83
N GLY A 33 10.95 -4.75 -4.31
CA GLY A 33 11.70 -3.78 -3.51
C GLY A 33 10.86 -2.70 -2.83
N LEU A 34 9.51 -2.73 -2.94
CA LEU A 34 8.70 -1.83 -2.12
C LEU A 34 9.03 -2.17 -0.66
N ALA A 35 9.53 -1.16 0.06
CA ALA A 35 9.97 -1.25 1.46
C ALA A 35 8.80 -1.46 2.44
N VAL A 36 7.76 -2.19 2.02
CA VAL A 36 6.65 -2.67 2.86
C VAL A 36 7.19 -3.50 4.03
N THR A 37 8.36 -4.12 3.87
CA THR A 37 9.06 -4.85 4.94
C THR A 37 9.97 -3.96 5.80
N ASP A 38 10.07 -2.65 5.51
CA ASP A 38 10.72 -1.74 6.45
C ASP A 38 9.85 -1.67 7.69
N GLN A 39 10.42 -2.13 8.81
CA GLN A 39 9.75 -2.25 10.09
C GLN A 39 9.23 -0.91 10.63
N ARG A 40 9.64 0.23 10.05
CA ARG A 40 9.20 1.57 10.45
C ARG A 40 7.91 2.02 9.75
N VAL A 41 7.54 1.39 8.64
CA VAL A 41 6.39 1.83 7.83
C VAL A 41 5.07 1.60 8.59
N LEU A 42 4.84 0.41 9.15
CA LEU A 42 3.61 0.13 9.90
C LEU A 42 3.46 1.01 11.16
N PRO A 43 4.51 1.21 12.00
CA PRO A 43 4.44 2.17 13.10
C PRO A 43 4.11 3.60 12.65
N ALA A 44 4.68 4.05 11.53
CA ALA A 44 4.39 5.39 11.01
C ALA A 44 2.94 5.50 10.53
N VAL A 45 2.41 4.48 9.87
CA VAL A 45 1.00 4.43 9.43
C VAL A 45 0.04 4.39 10.62
N ALA A 46 0.35 3.59 11.65
CA ALA A 46 -0.43 3.56 12.89
C ALA A 46 -0.44 4.94 13.58
N ALA A 47 0.71 5.63 13.62
CA ALA A 47 0.81 6.98 14.19
C ALA A 47 0.00 8.06 13.44
N LEU A 48 -0.39 7.80 12.18
CA LEU A 48 -1.28 8.67 11.41
C LEU A 48 -2.76 8.47 11.74
N GLY A 49 -3.10 7.60 12.71
CA GLY A 49 -4.47 7.37 13.18
C GLY A 49 -5.15 6.17 12.53
N ALA A 50 -4.40 5.25 11.91
CA ALA A 50 -4.97 4.00 11.43
C ALA A 50 -5.47 3.15 12.61
N THR A 51 -6.74 2.77 12.58
CA THR A 51 -7.34 1.86 13.58
C THR A 51 -6.82 0.44 13.44
N SER A 52 -6.42 0.07 12.22
CA SER A 52 -5.72 -1.16 11.91
C SER A 52 -4.85 -0.95 10.68
N CYS A 53 -3.66 -1.54 10.65
CA CYS A 53 -2.81 -1.51 9.46
C CYS A 53 -1.99 -2.79 9.36
N GLY A 54 -1.55 -3.10 8.15
CA GLY A 54 -0.80 -4.31 7.90
C GLY A 54 -0.18 -4.36 6.52
N ALA A 55 0.67 -5.36 6.36
CA ALA A 55 1.36 -5.67 5.13
C ALA A 55 1.20 -7.14 4.82
N ASP A 56 0.99 -7.48 3.55
CA ASP A 56 1.05 -8.87 3.11
C ASP A 56 1.56 -9.00 1.67
N THR A 57 1.93 -10.23 1.33
CA THR A 57 2.30 -10.64 -0.02
C THR A 57 1.08 -11.20 -0.72
N ALA A 58 0.65 -10.54 -1.79
CA ALA A 58 -0.34 -11.05 -2.72
C ALA A 58 0.34 -11.73 -3.92
N GLN A 59 -0.44 -12.45 -4.71
CA GLN A 59 0.03 -13.09 -5.95
C GLN A 59 0.62 -12.07 -6.94
N ASP A 60 0.18 -10.81 -6.85
CA ASP A 60 0.53 -9.74 -7.79
C ASP A 60 1.63 -8.81 -7.26
N GLY A 61 2.14 -9.05 -6.04
CA GLY A 61 3.17 -8.23 -5.40
C GLY A 61 2.97 -8.05 -3.91
N ARG A 62 3.49 -6.95 -3.36
CA ARG A 62 3.35 -6.61 -1.94
C ARG A 62 2.29 -5.55 -1.77
N ARG A 63 1.41 -5.73 -0.79
CA ARG A 63 0.41 -4.72 -0.43
C ARG A 63 0.58 -4.24 1.01
N LEU A 64 0.41 -2.93 1.19
CA LEU A 64 0.23 -2.26 2.47
C LEU A 64 -1.23 -1.84 2.55
N TRP A 65 -1.83 -1.98 3.72
CA TRP A 65 -3.20 -1.54 3.94
C TRP A 65 -3.35 -0.84 5.28
N ALA A 66 -4.32 0.07 5.34
CA ALA A 66 -4.69 0.79 6.55
C ALA A 66 -6.20 1.02 6.55
N VAL A 67 -6.81 0.90 7.73
CA VAL A 67 -8.19 1.28 8.01
C VAL A 67 -8.15 2.55 8.85
N LEU A 68 -8.96 3.53 8.46
CA LEU A 68 -9.16 4.77 9.21
C LEU A 68 -10.64 4.97 9.48
N ASP A 69 -10.97 5.52 10.64
CA ASP A 69 -12.32 6.02 10.90
C ASP A 69 -12.52 7.37 10.19
N LEU A 70 -13.75 7.65 9.76
CA LEU A 70 -14.22 8.90 9.14
C LEU A 70 -15.02 9.78 10.12
#